data_AF-A0A2Z5IQC0-F1
#
_entry.id   AF-A0A2Z5IQC0-F1
#
_cell.length_a   1.000
_cell.length_b   1.000
_cell.length_c   1.000
_cell.angle_alpha   90.00
_cell.angle_beta   90.00
_cell.angle_gamma   90.00
#
_symmetry.space_group_name_H-M   'P 1'
#
loop_
_entity.id
_entity.type
_entity.pdbx_description
1 polymer ?
#
loop_
_entity_poly.entity_id
_entity_poly.type
_entity_poly.pdbx_seq_one_letter_code
_entity_poly.pdbx_strand_id
1 'polypeptide(L)'
;MKNILNKKKLYISLGAIATVTVPIVVTSCSFSENLRYQFFNFAKKKILDMVGEVENYFKDDRDPDIEIFKDRLKAIVAEVKKTVISSDNTPEQFVNKYENEANDLFDLYAKIKKEKIRAIIDLYVSRTKASTLLNAISTFPNYKETADKLQATQSQIPDVDISTPKIKIEEYIAVSNNSLKEAKFAIEEISNKFEIDASSILKLV
;
A
#
# COMPACT_ATOMS: atom_id res chain seq x y z
N MET A 1 3.03 -3.44 -20.91
CA MET A 1 1.60 -3.75 -21.20
C MET A 1 1.12 -5.12 -20.71
N LYS A 2 1.86 -6.23 -20.88
CA LYS A 2 1.45 -7.58 -20.43
C LYS A 2 1.08 -7.68 -18.93
N ASN A 3 1.79 -7.01 -18.02
CA ASN A 3 1.50 -7.08 -16.58
C ASN A 3 0.23 -6.37 -16.13
N ILE A 4 -0.09 -5.22 -16.75
CA ILE A 4 -1.34 -4.51 -16.45
C ILE A 4 -2.53 -5.36 -16.89
N LEU A 5 -2.39 -6.08 -18.01
CA LEU A 5 -3.41 -7.00 -18.51
C LEU A 5 -3.61 -8.19 -17.56
N ASN A 6 -2.53 -8.74 -17.01
CA ASN A 6 -2.61 -9.84 -16.03
C ASN A 6 -3.24 -9.36 -14.71
N LYS A 7 -2.83 -8.21 -14.16
CA LYS A 7 -3.45 -7.64 -12.94
C LYS A 7 -4.94 -7.37 -13.16
N LYS A 8 -5.33 -6.77 -14.29
CA LYS A 8 -6.74 -6.60 -14.65
C LYS A 8 -7.49 -7.93 -14.74
N LYS A 9 -6.89 -8.97 -15.30
CA LYS A 9 -7.49 -10.31 -15.32
C LYS A 9 -7.72 -10.86 -13.91
N LEU A 10 -6.77 -10.71 -12.98
CA LEU A 10 -6.94 -11.11 -11.57
C LEU A 10 -8.07 -10.34 -10.88
N TYR A 11 -8.11 -9.02 -11.04
CA TYR A 11 -9.18 -8.17 -10.50
C TYR A 11 -10.54 -8.56 -11.08
N ILE A 12 -10.62 -8.77 -12.39
CA ILE A 12 -11.85 -9.22 -13.06
C ILE A 12 -12.22 -10.63 -12.61
N SER A 13 -11.28 -11.55 -12.42
CA SER A 13 -11.58 -12.91 -12.00
C SER A 13 -11.95 -13.02 -10.53
N LEU A 14 -11.32 -12.26 -9.62
CA LEU A 14 -11.74 -12.18 -8.21
C LEU A 14 -13.09 -11.47 -8.06
N GLY A 15 -13.30 -10.38 -8.82
CA GLY A 15 -14.62 -9.74 -8.92
C GLY A 15 -15.67 -10.64 -9.58
N ALA A 16 -15.29 -11.50 -10.53
CA ALA A 16 -16.18 -12.46 -11.19
C ALA A 16 -16.49 -13.68 -10.32
N ILE A 17 -15.60 -14.06 -9.39
CA ILE A 17 -15.94 -15.03 -8.32
C ILE A 17 -17.06 -14.46 -7.45
N ALA A 18 -17.02 -13.16 -7.14
CA ALA A 18 -18.07 -12.46 -6.39
C ALA A 18 -19.35 -12.21 -7.21
N THR A 19 -19.24 -12.10 -8.53
CA THR A 19 -20.36 -11.76 -9.44
C THR A 19 -20.74 -12.90 -10.37
N VAL A 20 -20.72 -14.15 -9.91
CA VAL A 20 -21.43 -15.23 -10.63
C VAL A 20 -22.94 -15.01 -10.48
N THR A 21 -23.46 -13.98 -11.14
CA THR A 21 -24.87 -13.85 -11.47
C THR A 21 -25.14 -14.90 -12.54
N VAL A 22 -25.46 -16.11 -12.08
CA VAL A 22 -25.94 -17.17 -12.97
C VAL A 22 -27.23 -16.65 -13.61
N PRO A 23 -27.33 -16.61 -14.95
CA PRO A 23 -28.59 -16.29 -15.59
C PRO A 23 -29.65 -17.24 -15.04
N ILE A 24 -30.79 -16.68 -14.67
CA ILE A 24 -31.99 -17.41 -14.25
C ILE A 24 -32.45 -18.26 -15.45
N VAL A 25 -31.77 -19.38 -15.70
CA VAL A 25 -32.31 -20.52 -16.43
C VAL A 25 -32.89 -21.45 -15.36
N VAL A 26 -33.77 -20.88 -14.55
CA VAL A 26 -34.56 -21.58 -13.54
C VAL A 26 -36.02 -21.43 -13.95
N THR A 27 -36.32 -21.69 -15.22
CA THR A 27 -37.69 -21.85 -15.67
C THR A 27 -37.81 -23.17 -16.43
N SER A 28 -38.31 -24.14 -15.66
CA SER A 28 -38.91 -25.42 -16.03
C SER A 28 -38.00 -26.66 -16.11
N CYS A 29 -38.49 -27.71 -15.43
CA CYS A 29 -38.06 -29.11 -15.35
C CYS A 29 -36.84 -29.45 -14.47
N SER A 30 -37.12 -29.70 -13.18
CA SER A 30 -36.43 -30.65 -12.29
C SER A 30 -34.93 -30.87 -12.54
N PHE A 31 -34.12 -29.81 -12.44
CA PHE A 31 -32.69 -30.00 -12.19
C PHE A 31 -32.60 -30.55 -10.77
N SER A 32 -32.29 -31.84 -10.61
CA SER A 32 -32.14 -32.43 -9.28
C SER A 32 -31.17 -31.58 -8.46
N GLU A 33 -31.44 -31.35 -7.18
CA GLU A 33 -30.59 -30.51 -6.34
C GLU A 33 -29.10 -30.91 -6.43
N ASN A 34 -28.85 -32.21 -6.59
CA ASN A 34 -27.52 -32.75 -6.81
C ASN A 34 -26.85 -32.21 -8.10
N LEU A 35 -27.56 -32.16 -9.23
CA LEU A 35 -27.04 -31.57 -10.48
C LEU A 35 -26.76 -30.07 -10.33
N ARG A 36 -27.58 -29.34 -9.56
CA ARG A 36 -27.38 -27.92 -9.27
C ARG A 36 -26.04 -27.69 -8.57
N TYR A 37 -25.77 -28.42 -7.48
CA TYR A 37 -24.52 -28.28 -6.74
C TYR A 37 -23.29 -28.76 -7.53
N GLN A 38 -23.44 -29.80 -8.35
CA GLN A 38 -22.37 -30.25 -9.26
C GLN A 38 -21.98 -29.15 -10.27
N PHE A 39 -22.97 -28.48 -10.86
CA PHE A 39 -22.74 -27.37 -11.78
C PHE A 39 -21.96 -26.22 -11.10
N PHE A 40 -22.38 -25.80 -9.90
CA PHE A 40 -21.68 -24.75 -9.16
C PHE A 40 -20.22 -25.12 -8.84
N ASN A 41 -19.97 -26.34 -8.37
CA ASN A 41 -18.60 -26.79 -8.09
C ASN A 41 -17.76 -26.90 -9.37
N PHE A 42 -18.36 -27.30 -10.50
CA PHE A 42 -17.69 -27.28 -11.80
C PHE A 42 -17.32 -25.87 -12.26
N ALA A 43 -18.26 -24.93 -12.19
CA ALA A 43 -18.03 -23.53 -12.55
C ALA A 43 -16.94 -22.90 -11.66
N LYS A 44 -17.01 -23.12 -10.34
CA LYS A 44 -15.97 -22.71 -9.38
C LYS A 44 -14.59 -23.22 -9.79
N LYS A 45 -14.48 -24.51 -10.11
CA LYS A 45 -13.21 -25.12 -10.56
C LYS A 45 -12.68 -24.45 -11.82
N LYS A 46 -13.54 -24.22 -12.83
CA LYS A 46 -13.15 -23.53 -14.06
C LYS A 46 -12.63 -22.11 -13.81
N ILE A 47 -13.27 -21.37 -12.92
CA ILE A 47 -12.82 -20.02 -12.56
C ILE A 47 -11.46 -20.08 -11.86
N LEU A 48 -11.27 -20.99 -10.90
CA LEU A 48 -9.99 -21.19 -10.22
C LEU A 48 -8.86 -21.57 -11.19
N ASP A 49 -9.15 -22.43 -12.17
CA ASP A 49 -8.20 -22.82 -13.21
C ASP A 49 -7.80 -21.60 -14.09
N MET A 50 -8.74 -20.67 -14.33
CA MET A 50 -8.47 -19.42 -15.06
C MET A 50 -7.69 -18.38 -14.26
N VAL A 51 -7.87 -18.34 -12.93
CA VAL A 51 -7.06 -17.51 -12.02
C VAL A 51 -5.62 -18.02 -11.97
N GLY A 52 -5.39 -19.33 -11.98
CA GLY A 52 -4.03 -19.86 -11.91
C GLY A 52 -3.32 -19.48 -10.59
N GLU A 53 -2.00 -19.28 -10.62
CA GLU A 53 -1.19 -18.98 -9.43
C GLU A 53 -1.08 -17.48 -9.15
N VAL A 54 -1.25 -17.12 -7.87
CA VAL A 54 -1.25 -15.72 -7.39
C VAL A 54 0.08 -15.02 -7.72
N GLU A 55 1.18 -15.73 -7.55
CA GLU A 55 2.55 -15.28 -7.75
C GLU A 55 2.78 -14.68 -9.15
N ASN A 56 2.14 -15.26 -10.16
CA ASN A 56 2.28 -14.82 -11.55
C ASN A 56 1.74 -13.40 -11.80
N TYR A 57 0.82 -12.91 -10.96
CA TYR A 57 0.26 -11.56 -11.08
C TYR A 57 1.13 -10.48 -10.44
N PHE A 58 1.99 -10.86 -9.50
CA PHE A 58 2.82 -9.94 -8.72
C PHE A 58 4.31 -10.12 -8.95
N LYS A 59 4.71 -10.95 -9.92
CA LYS A 59 6.11 -11.22 -10.26
C LYS A 59 6.96 -9.96 -10.52
N ASP A 60 6.34 -8.90 -11.03
CA ASP A 60 6.98 -7.62 -11.33
C ASP A 60 6.59 -6.51 -10.34
N ASP A 61 5.86 -6.86 -9.28
CA ASP A 61 5.55 -5.91 -8.21
C ASP A 61 6.74 -5.84 -7.25
N ARG A 62 7.38 -4.67 -7.24
CA ARG A 62 8.59 -4.41 -6.44
C ARG A 62 8.26 -3.92 -5.03
N ASP A 63 6.98 -3.80 -4.68
CA ASP A 63 6.59 -3.35 -3.36
C ASP A 63 6.71 -4.51 -2.34
N PRO A 64 7.63 -4.45 -1.37
CA PRO A 64 7.77 -5.51 -0.37
C PRO A 64 6.62 -5.53 0.65
N ASP A 65 5.86 -4.43 0.81
CA ASP A 65 4.84 -4.33 1.85
C ASP A 65 3.53 -5.05 1.48
N ILE A 66 3.38 -5.47 0.21
CA ILE A 66 2.20 -6.21 -0.26
C ILE A 66 2.30 -7.73 0.00
N GLU A 67 3.39 -8.24 0.59
CA GLU A 67 3.54 -9.68 0.87
C GLU A 67 2.40 -10.20 1.77
N ILE A 68 2.01 -9.45 2.80
CA ILE A 68 0.84 -9.78 3.64
C ILE A 68 -0.44 -9.92 2.80
N PHE A 69 -0.62 -9.05 1.81
CA PHE A 69 -1.75 -9.16 0.88
C PHE A 69 -1.64 -10.43 0.01
N LYS A 70 -0.44 -10.75 -0.51
CA LYS A 70 -0.23 -11.96 -1.32
C LYS A 70 -0.53 -13.21 -0.52
N ASP A 71 -0.06 -13.28 0.73
CA ASP A 71 -0.27 -14.42 1.61
C ASP A 71 -1.75 -14.60 1.95
N ARG A 72 -2.46 -13.51 2.26
CA ARG A 72 -3.92 -13.57 2.50
C ARG A 72 -4.69 -13.99 1.25
N LEU A 73 -4.30 -13.50 0.07
CA LEU A 73 -4.90 -13.92 -1.20
C LEU A 73 -4.68 -15.41 -1.47
N LYS A 74 -3.46 -15.94 -1.24
CA LYS A 74 -3.17 -17.37 -1.37
C LYS A 74 -4.02 -18.20 -0.42
N ALA A 75 -4.19 -17.75 0.82
CA ALA A 75 -5.03 -18.42 1.81
C ALA A 75 -6.49 -18.49 1.35
N ILE A 76 -7.07 -17.37 0.90
CA ILE A 76 -8.44 -17.30 0.35
C ILE A 76 -8.58 -18.26 -0.83
N VAL A 77 -7.66 -18.21 -1.80
CA VAL A 77 -7.70 -19.12 -2.98
C VAL A 77 -7.61 -20.59 -2.56
N ALA A 78 -6.76 -20.93 -1.58
CA ALA A 78 -6.65 -22.28 -1.06
C ALA A 78 -7.93 -22.74 -0.33
N GLU A 79 -8.62 -21.83 0.34
CA GLU A 79 -9.89 -22.10 0.99
C GLU A 79 -11.02 -22.32 -0.02
N VAL A 80 -11.16 -21.42 -1.00
CA VAL A 80 -12.13 -21.53 -2.10
C VAL A 80 -12.00 -22.88 -2.83
N LYS A 81 -10.76 -23.36 -3.04
CA LYS A 81 -10.49 -24.68 -3.62
C LYS A 81 -11.11 -25.82 -2.80
N LYS A 82 -10.99 -25.76 -1.47
CA LYS A 82 -11.46 -26.80 -0.54
C LYS A 82 -12.95 -26.73 -0.23
N THR A 83 -13.55 -25.54 -0.22
CA THR A 83 -14.96 -25.35 0.15
C THR A 83 -15.90 -25.94 -0.89
N VAL A 84 -16.72 -26.91 -0.50
CA VAL A 84 -17.73 -27.50 -1.39
C VAL A 84 -19.02 -26.67 -1.31
N ILE A 85 -19.63 -26.40 -2.47
CA ILE A 85 -20.96 -25.80 -2.54
C ILE A 85 -21.98 -26.94 -2.45
N SER A 86 -22.85 -26.91 -1.44
CA SER A 86 -23.80 -27.97 -1.09
C SER A 86 -25.09 -27.40 -0.49
N SER A 87 -25.99 -28.25 0.01
CA SER A 87 -27.16 -27.81 0.78
C SER A 87 -26.79 -27.09 2.08
N ASP A 88 -25.71 -27.52 2.73
CA ASP A 88 -25.27 -26.99 4.03
C ASP A 88 -24.38 -25.75 3.88
N ASN A 89 -23.84 -25.54 2.68
CA ASN A 89 -23.11 -24.34 2.27
C ASN A 89 -23.59 -23.93 0.88
N THR A 90 -24.71 -23.21 0.89
CA THR A 90 -25.43 -22.85 -0.33
C THR A 90 -24.59 -21.94 -1.23
N PRO A 91 -24.92 -21.82 -2.53
CA PRO A 91 -24.23 -20.89 -3.43
C PRO A 91 -24.23 -19.45 -2.89
N GLU A 92 -25.32 -19.03 -2.25
CA GLU A 92 -25.45 -17.69 -1.68
C GLU A 92 -24.54 -17.50 -0.47
N GLN A 93 -24.49 -18.47 0.45
CA GLN A 93 -23.55 -18.45 1.58
C GLN A 93 -22.09 -18.44 1.11
N PHE A 94 -21.78 -19.24 0.10
CA PHE A 94 -20.47 -19.30 -0.52
C PHE A 94 -20.08 -17.95 -1.13
N VAL A 95 -20.95 -17.36 -1.96
CA VAL A 95 -20.69 -16.07 -2.61
C VAL A 95 -20.53 -14.96 -1.57
N ASN A 96 -21.47 -14.83 -0.64
CA ASN A 96 -21.44 -13.79 0.38
C ASN A 96 -20.16 -13.86 1.24
N LYS A 97 -19.71 -15.07 1.60
CA LYS A 97 -18.47 -15.24 2.36
C LYS A 97 -17.26 -14.71 1.58
N TYR A 98 -17.07 -15.18 0.35
CA TYR A 98 -15.87 -14.86 -0.42
C TYR A 98 -15.89 -13.47 -1.04
N GLU A 99 -17.08 -12.88 -1.23
CA GLU A 99 -17.22 -11.46 -1.54
C GLU A 99 -16.71 -10.59 -0.38
N ASN A 100 -17.12 -10.89 0.86
CA ASN A 100 -16.63 -10.16 2.03
C ASN A 100 -15.11 -10.32 2.21
N GLU A 101 -14.57 -11.53 2.06
CA GLU A 101 -13.12 -11.76 2.13
C GLU A 101 -12.35 -11.04 1.02
N ALA A 102 -12.91 -10.95 -0.19
CA ALA A 102 -12.31 -10.20 -1.29
C ALA A 102 -12.33 -8.69 -1.02
N ASN A 103 -13.44 -8.15 -0.50
CA ASN A 103 -13.55 -6.74 -0.13
C ASN A 103 -12.53 -6.36 0.95
N ASP A 104 -12.44 -7.14 2.02
CA ASP A 104 -11.42 -7.00 3.06
C ASP A 104 -9.99 -7.00 2.50
N LEU A 105 -9.74 -7.87 1.52
CA LEU A 105 -8.44 -8.01 0.88
C LEU A 105 -8.12 -6.79 0.02
N PHE A 106 -9.10 -6.24 -0.71
CA PHE A 106 -8.93 -5.01 -1.48
C PHE A 106 -8.70 -3.80 -0.59
N ASP A 107 -9.42 -3.71 0.53
CA ASP A 107 -9.23 -2.65 1.52
C ASP A 107 -7.84 -2.70 2.14
N LEU A 108 -7.33 -3.90 2.44
CA LEU A 108 -5.96 -4.11 2.91
C LEU A 108 -4.94 -3.60 1.88
N TYR A 109 -5.10 -3.97 0.60
CA TYR A 109 -4.19 -3.51 -0.46
C TYR A 109 -4.21 -1.99 -0.62
N ALA A 110 -5.40 -1.41 -0.66
CA ALA A 110 -5.59 0.04 -0.75
C ALA A 110 -4.95 0.76 0.44
N LYS A 111 -5.13 0.22 1.65
CA LYS A 111 -4.51 0.73 2.88
C LYS A 111 -2.99 0.71 2.81
N ILE A 112 -2.38 -0.42 2.45
CA ILE A 112 -0.92 -0.57 2.30
C ILE A 112 -0.38 0.49 1.33
N LYS A 113 -0.97 0.61 0.13
CA LYS A 113 -0.53 1.58 -0.88
C LYS A 113 -0.73 3.03 -0.43
N LYS A 114 -1.87 3.35 0.19
CA LYS A 114 -2.18 4.69 0.68
C LYS A 114 -1.21 5.13 1.78
N GLU A 115 -0.94 4.26 2.75
CA GLU A 115 0.01 4.54 3.83
C GLU A 115 1.43 4.73 3.29
N LYS A 116 1.83 3.91 2.32
CA LYS A 116 3.14 4.03 1.69
C LYS A 116 3.32 5.32 0.91
N ILE A 117 2.32 5.69 0.10
CA ILE A 117 2.32 6.97 -0.63
C ILE A 117 2.37 8.13 0.35
N ARG A 118 1.62 8.08 1.46
CA ARG A 118 1.67 9.11 2.50
C ARG A 118 3.07 9.24 3.09
N ALA A 119 3.74 8.15 3.44
CA ALA A 119 5.11 8.19 3.96
C ALA A 119 6.09 8.81 2.95
N ILE A 120 5.97 8.49 1.65
CA ILE A 120 6.79 9.12 0.61
C ILE A 120 6.55 10.63 0.57
N ILE A 121 5.28 11.07 0.56
CA ILE A 121 4.91 12.50 0.59
C ILE A 121 5.50 13.18 1.82
N ASP A 122 5.34 12.58 3.01
CA ASP A 122 5.83 13.14 4.27
C ASP A 122 7.36 13.31 4.26
N LEU A 123 8.10 12.38 3.64
CA LEU A 123 9.54 12.51 3.45
C LEU A 123 9.89 13.72 2.55
N TYR A 124 9.19 13.88 1.42
CA TYR A 124 9.42 15.02 0.52
C TYR A 124 9.03 16.36 1.16
N VAL A 125 7.99 16.39 1.99
CA VAL A 125 7.62 17.58 2.78
C VAL A 125 8.74 17.92 3.75
N SER A 126 9.27 16.93 4.47
CA SER A 126 10.39 17.13 5.40
C SER A 126 11.65 17.64 4.70
N ARG A 127 12.01 17.06 3.54
CA ARG A 127 13.12 17.54 2.69
C ARG A 127 12.92 18.96 2.20
N THR A 128 11.69 19.32 1.82
CA THR A 128 11.36 20.69 1.38
C THR A 128 11.56 21.70 2.51
N LYS A 129 11.12 21.36 3.73
CA LYS A 129 11.39 22.18 4.92
C LYS A 129 12.88 22.33 5.17
N ALA A 130 13.64 21.24 5.10
CA ALA A 130 15.08 21.25 5.32
C ALA A 130 15.82 22.10 4.28
N SER A 131 15.48 21.97 3.00
CA SER A 131 16.04 22.81 1.93
C SER A 131 15.67 24.28 2.11
N THR A 132 14.44 24.57 2.54
CA THR A 132 13.98 25.95 2.79
C THR A 132 14.75 26.58 3.95
N LEU A 133 14.92 25.85 5.05
CA LEU A 133 15.72 26.30 6.18
C LEU A 133 17.18 26.49 5.79
N LEU A 134 17.78 25.52 5.10
CA LEU A 134 19.16 25.60 4.62
C LEU A 134 19.38 26.89 3.81
N ASN A 135 18.54 27.14 2.81
CA ASN A 135 18.63 28.36 1.99
C ASN A 135 18.51 29.64 2.81
N ALA A 136 17.69 29.64 3.87
CA ALA A 136 17.52 30.79 4.74
C ALA A 136 18.74 31.06 5.63
N ILE A 137 19.48 30.02 6.03
CA ILE A 137 20.61 30.16 6.97
C ILE A 137 21.99 30.14 6.30
N SER A 138 22.13 29.60 5.09
CA SER A 138 23.42 29.40 4.41
C SER A 138 24.19 30.69 4.10
N THR A 139 23.50 31.83 4.05
CA THR A 139 24.14 33.15 3.81
C THR A 139 24.60 33.83 5.08
N PHE A 140 24.24 33.32 6.26
CA PHE A 140 24.57 33.90 7.56
C PHE A 140 25.76 33.15 8.18
N PRO A 141 26.92 33.82 8.37
CA PRO A 141 28.12 33.16 8.91
C PRO A 141 27.90 32.51 10.28
N ASN A 142 27.04 33.12 11.12
CA ASN A 142 26.73 32.64 12.46
C ASN A 142 26.01 31.28 12.47
N TYR A 143 25.35 30.90 11.37
CA TYR A 143 24.62 29.62 11.26
C TYR A 143 25.35 28.60 10.38
N LYS A 144 26.60 28.86 9.97
CA LYS A 144 27.34 28.00 9.03
C LYS A 144 27.44 26.56 9.51
N GLU A 145 27.83 26.34 10.77
CA GLU A 145 27.93 24.98 11.33
C GLU A 145 26.58 24.25 11.31
N THR A 146 25.50 24.96 11.62
CA THR A 146 24.13 24.43 11.56
C THR A 146 23.73 24.06 10.14
N ALA A 147 24.06 24.92 9.16
CA ALA A 147 23.81 24.68 7.75
C ALA A 147 24.58 23.45 7.22
N ASP A 148 25.87 23.36 7.53
CA ASP A 148 26.74 22.25 7.11
C ASP A 148 26.24 20.91 7.69
N LYS A 149 25.86 20.88 8.97
CA LYS A 149 25.28 19.68 9.62
C LYS A 149 23.96 19.28 8.99
N LEU A 150 23.04 20.23 8.77
CA LEU A 150 21.74 19.95 8.15
C LEU A 150 21.94 19.41 6.73
N GLN A 151 22.81 20.02 5.93
CA GLN A 151 23.12 19.57 4.58
C GLN A 151 23.72 18.16 4.57
N ALA A 152 24.68 17.89 5.46
CA ALA A 152 25.33 16.58 5.55
C ALA A 152 24.31 15.47 5.87
N THR A 153 23.43 15.70 6.85
CA THR A 153 22.39 14.73 7.23
C THR A 153 21.38 14.51 6.10
N GLN A 154 20.90 15.59 5.47
CA GLN A 154 19.92 15.48 4.37
C GLN A 154 20.50 14.78 3.13
N SER A 155 21.79 14.97 2.85
CA SER A 155 22.47 14.32 1.72
C SER A 155 22.64 12.80 1.89
N GLN A 156 22.54 12.29 3.13
CA GLN A 156 22.60 10.85 3.40
C GLN A 156 21.25 10.15 3.20
N ILE A 157 20.15 10.91 3.13
CA ILE A 157 18.82 10.37 2.92
C ILE A 157 18.66 10.08 1.41
N PRO A 158 18.48 8.82 0.98
CA PRO A 158 18.34 8.49 -0.43
C PRO A 158 16.95 8.86 -0.96
N ASP A 159 16.84 9.03 -2.27
CA ASP A 159 15.53 9.07 -2.93
C ASP A 159 14.80 7.74 -2.75
N VAL A 160 13.49 7.82 -2.54
CA VAL A 160 12.64 6.66 -2.27
C VAL A 160 11.54 6.56 -3.31
N ASP A 161 11.12 5.33 -3.59
CA ASP A 161 9.96 5.04 -4.41
C ASP A 161 9.12 3.91 -3.80
N ILE A 162 8.16 3.39 -4.57
CA ILE A 162 7.28 2.31 -4.11
C ILE A 162 8.01 0.98 -3.81
N SER A 163 9.27 0.82 -4.23
CA SER A 163 10.10 -0.35 -3.92
C SER A 163 10.81 -0.27 -2.57
N THR A 164 10.94 0.93 -2.00
CA THR A 164 11.49 1.09 -0.65
C THR A 164 10.46 0.63 0.40
N PRO A 165 10.81 -0.27 1.35
CA PRO A 165 9.89 -0.66 2.43
C PRO A 165 9.40 0.54 3.23
N LYS A 166 8.12 0.58 3.59
CA LYS A 166 7.51 1.69 4.36
C LYS A 166 8.29 2.01 5.64
N ILE A 167 8.71 1.00 6.38
CA ILE A 167 9.51 1.16 7.61
C ILE A 167 10.79 1.97 7.36
N LYS A 168 11.51 1.70 6.26
CA LYS A 168 12.71 2.46 5.92
C LYS A 168 12.40 3.92 5.58
N ILE A 169 11.27 4.17 4.92
CA ILE A 169 10.82 5.53 4.63
C ILE A 169 10.53 6.27 5.94
N GLU A 170 9.87 5.61 6.91
CA GLU A 170 9.61 6.17 8.24
C GLU A 170 10.90 6.46 9.02
N GLU A 171 11.91 5.60 8.93
CA GLU A 171 13.25 5.85 9.48
C GLU A 171 13.89 7.11 8.86
N TYR A 172 13.82 7.28 7.53
CA TYR A 172 14.33 8.47 6.86
C TYR A 172 13.58 9.75 7.26
N ILE A 173 12.26 9.67 7.44
CA ILE A 173 11.45 10.79 7.96
C ILE A 173 11.93 11.17 9.36
N ALA A 174 12.16 10.19 10.24
CA ALA A 174 12.62 10.43 11.60
C ALA A 174 13.99 11.12 11.62
N VAL A 175 14.94 10.65 10.81
CA VAL A 175 16.26 11.28 10.64
C VAL A 175 16.12 12.73 10.16
N SER A 176 15.30 12.96 9.13
CA SER A 176 15.08 14.30 8.58
C SER A 176 14.47 15.25 9.62
N ASN A 177 13.41 14.83 10.31
CA ASN A 177 12.72 15.64 11.31
C ASN A 177 13.59 15.93 12.54
N ASN A 178 14.43 14.98 12.97
CA ASN A 178 15.39 15.22 14.04
C ASN A 178 16.43 16.26 13.63
N SER A 179 16.99 16.17 12.41
CA SER A 179 17.96 17.16 11.92
C SER A 179 17.36 18.57 11.83
N LEU A 180 16.09 18.68 11.44
CA LEU A 180 15.34 19.94 11.42
C LEU A 180 15.15 20.52 12.84
N LYS A 181 14.81 19.65 13.80
CA LYS A 181 14.63 20.04 15.20
C LYS A 181 15.94 20.54 15.82
N GLU A 182 17.04 19.82 15.59
CA GLU A 182 18.38 20.19 16.04
C GLU A 182 18.82 21.53 15.44
N ALA A 183 18.60 21.71 14.13
CA ALA A 183 18.92 22.97 13.46
C ALA A 183 18.11 24.14 14.02
N LYS A 184 16.81 23.94 14.28
CA LYS A 184 15.95 24.96 14.90
C LYS A 184 16.46 25.38 16.27
N PHE A 185 16.78 24.40 17.12
CA PHE A 185 17.30 24.66 18.47
C PHE A 185 18.64 25.42 18.43
N ALA A 186 19.56 25.00 17.54
CA ALA A 186 20.84 25.70 17.37
C ALA A 186 20.65 27.15 16.88
N ILE A 187 19.70 27.40 15.97
CA ILE A 187 19.38 28.76 15.54
C ILE A 187 18.87 29.58 16.71
N GLU A 188 17.91 29.06 17.50
CA GLU A 188 17.38 29.76 18.68
C GLU A 188 18.48 30.13 19.68
N GLU A 189 19.40 29.20 19.99
CA GLU A 189 20.53 29.46 20.89
C GLU A 189 21.48 30.54 20.35
N ILE A 190 21.85 30.46 19.07
CA ILE A 190 22.74 31.43 18.42
C ILE A 190 22.06 32.79 18.36
N SER A 191 20.79 32.84 17.98
CA SER A 191 19.99 34.07 17.92
C SER A 191 19.90 34.75 19.28
N ASN A 192 19.63 34.00 20.35
CA ASN A 192 19.59 34.54 21.71
C ASN A 192 20.97 35.02 22.18
N LYS A 193 22.04 34.28 21.85
CA LYS A 193 23.42 34.62 22.26
C LYS A 193 23.94 35.90 21.58
N PHE A 194 23.55 36.13 20.33
CA PHE A 194 24.03 37.25 19.52
C PHE A 194 22.97 38.34 19.31
N GLU A 195 21.82 38.26 19.99
CA GLU A 195 20.70 39.20 19.88
C GLU A 195 20.22 39.40 18.42
N ILE A 196 20.18 38.31 17.65
CA ILE A 196 19.73 38.29 16.24
C ILE A 196 18.25 37.93 16.20
N ASP A 197 17.43 38.73 15.51
CA ASP A 197 16.06 38.34 15.22
C ASP A 197 16.02 37.22 14.17
N ALA A 198 15.70 36.00 14.61
CA ALA A 198 15.48 34.84 13.74
C ALA A 198 14.01 34.41 13.65
N SER A 199 13.07 35.25 14.10
CA SER A 199 11.64 34.91 14.15
C SER A 199 11.05 34.55 12.77
N SER A 200 11.58 35.13 11.69
CA SER A 200 11.20 34.81 10.31
C SER A 200 11.78 33.47 9.82
N ILE A 201 13.00 33.11 10.25
CA ILE A 201 13.68 31.86 9.91
C ILE A 201 13.00 30.68 10.63
N LEU A 202 12.68 30.85 11.92
CA LEU A 202 12.10 29.80 12.77
C LEU A 202 10.66 29.42 12.38
N LYS A 203 9.97 30.27 11.59
CA LYS A 203 8.63 30.00 11.04
C LYS A 203 8.65 29.08 9.81
N LEU A 204 9.83 28.81 9.23
CA LEU A 204 9.96 28.01 8.02
C LEU A 204 9.84 26.50 8.26
N VAL A 205 9.81 26.06 9.53
CA VAL A 205 9.86 24.64 9.94
C VAL A 205 8.74 24.28 10.90
#